data_AF-A0A1V9XUA7-F1
#
_entry.id   AF-A0A1V9XUA7-F1
#
_cell.length_a   1.000
_cell.length_b   1.000
_cell.length_c   1.000
_cell.angle_alpha   90.00
_cell.angle_beta   90.00
_cell.angle_gamma   90.00
#
_symmetry.space_group_name_H-M   'P 1'
#
loop_
_entity.id
_entity.type
_entity.pdbx_description
1 polymer ?
#
loop_
_entity_poly.entity_id
_entity_poly.type
_entity_poly.pdbx_seq_one_letter_code
_entity_poly.pdbx_strand_id
1 'polypeptide(L)'
;MATQASPRQLVHIPSRVQVFHITDLGSVSLHSDPNELFIFTLNPASYPVSQQTVSWLQVGEFTYTFVPGKSPILKTGYGAYLFPDASLNGNQFSSIALVLPADVTNEARALLDQILKDYACLKEQPMIQLGRLEGASVGQKVSDGIIGSK
;
A
#
# COMPACT_ATOMS: atom_id res chain seq x y z
N MET A 1 -33.56 -15.87 -12.64
CA MET A 1 -32.78 -16.39 -11.51
C MET A 1 -31.44 -15.70 -11.54
N ALA A 2 -31.12 -14.84 -10.56
CA ALA A 2 -29.79 -14.26 -10.45
C ALA A 2 -28.88 -15.29 -9.77
N THR A 3 -27.91 -15.83 -10.49
CA THR A 3 -26.88 -16.69 -9.91
C THR A 3 -26.10 -15.85 -8.89
N GLN A 4 -26.24 -16.15 -7.60
CA GLN A 4 -25.42 -15.53 -6.57
C GLN A 4 -23.97 -15.96 -6.80
N ALA A 5 -23.15 -15.08 -7.35
CA ALA A 5 -21.74 -15.35 -7.57
C ALA A 5 -21.02 -15.36 -6.21
N SER A 6 -20.43 -16.50 -5.85
CA SER A 6 -19.60 -16.61 -4.64
C SER A 6 -18.27 -15.88 -4.85
N PRO A 7 -17.77 -15.12 -3.86
CA PRO A 7 -16.45 -14.49 -3.95
C PRO A 7 -15.33 -15.50 -4.15
N ARG A 8 -14.46 -15.25 -5.12
CA ARG A 8 -13.21 -16.00 -5.31
C ARG A 8 -12.07 -15.28 -4.62
N GLN A 9 -11.31 -16.01 -3.79
CA GLN A 9 -10.08 -15.51 -3.19
C GLN A 9 -8.95 -15.45 -4.22
N LEU A 10 -8.27 -14.31 -4.30
CA LEU A 10 -7.11 -14.06 -5.16
C LEU A 10 -5.80 -14.10 -4.36
N VAL A 11 -5.81 -13.49 -3.18
CA VAL A 11 -4.64 -13.39 -2.30
C VAL A 11 -5.08 -13.69 -0.88
N HIS A 12 -4.23 -14.41 -0.15
CA HIS A 12 -4.32 -14.56 1.30
C HIS A 12 -2.92 -14.47 1.90
N ILE A 13 -2.74 -13.54 2.83
CA ILE A 13 -1.52 -13.39 3.63
C ILE A 13 -1.95 -13.63 5.08
N PRO A 14 -1.65 -14.81 5.66
CA PRO A 14 -2.05 -15.15 7.02
C PRO A 14 -1.19 -14.46 8.10
N SER A 15 -0.19 -13.68 7.68
CA SER A 15 0.68 -12.94 8.59
C SER A 15 0.00 -11.70 9.16
N ARG A 16 0.54 -11.19 10.27
CA ARG A 16 0.06 -10.03 11.03
C ARG A 16 0.22 -8.70 10.26
N VAL A 17 -0.61 -8.45 9.26
CA VAL A 17 -0.66 -7.20 8.49
C VAL A 17 -1.19 -6.08 9.39
N GLN A 18 -0.43 -4.98 9.48
CA GLN A 18 -0.79 -3.83 10.30
C GLN A 18 -1.42 -2.72 9.46
N VAL A 19 -2.55 -2.19 9.93
CA VAL A 19 -3.26 -1.06 9.33
C VAL A 19 -2.99 0.21 10.12
N PHE A 20 -2.64 1.30 9.44
CA PHE A 20 -2.48 2.63 10.00
C PHE A 20 -3.37 3.65 9.30
N HIS A 21 -3.83 4.64 10.04
CA HIS A 21 -4.49 5.82 9.50
C HIS A 21 -3.51 6.99 9.51
N ILE A 22 -3.48 7.74 8.41
CA ILE A 22 -2.60 8.90 8.17
C ILE A 22 -3.50 10.10 7.89
N THR A 23 -3.45 11.11 8.75
CA THR A 23 -4.24 12.34 8.57
C THR A 23 -3.65 13.24 7.48
N ASP A 24 -4.43 14.24 7.06
CA ASP A 24 -3.99 15.31 6.15
C ASP A 24 -2.78 16.11 6.66
N LEU A 25 -2.66 16.23 7.98
CA LEU A 25 -1.51 16.82 8.67
C LEU A 25 -0.29 15.88 8.79
N GLY A 26 -0.39 14.64 8.31
CA GLY A 26 0.68 13.64 8.34
C GLY A 26 0.83 12.88 9.67
N SER A 27 -0.12 13.04 10.60
CA SER A 27 -0.12 12.26 11.85
C SER A 27 -0.49 10.80 11.55
N VAL A 28 0.25 9.86 12.14
CA VAL A 28 0.04 8.42 11.95
C VAL A 28 -0.49 7.79 13.23
N SER A 29 -1.58 7.04 13.12
CA SER A 29 -2.16 6.28 14.23
C SER A 29 -2.47 4.84 13.83
N LEU A 30 -2.52 3.93 14.81
CA LEU A 30 -3.02 2.57 14.58
C LEU A 30 -4.50 2.64 14.20
N HIS A 31 -4.90 1.87 13.19
CA HIS A 31 -6.30 1.73 12.81
C HIS A 31 -6.95 0.52 13.51
N SER A 32 -6.22 -0.60 13.60
CA SER A 32 -6.68 -1.85 14.21
C SER A 32 -5.52 -2.68 14.75
N ASP A 33 -5.81 -3.77 15.46
CA ASP A 33 -4.83 -4.83 15.71
C ASP A 33 -4.37 -5.49 14.39
N PRO A 34 -3.16 -6.08 14.34
CA PRO A 34 -2.70 -6.80 13.17
C PRO A 34 -3.63 -7.95 12.80
N ASN A 35 -3.92 -8.09 11.50
CA ASN A 35 -4.87 -9.09 10.98
C ASN A 35 -4.34 -9.74 9.70
N GLU A 36 -5.04 -10.76 9.23
CA GLU A 36 -4.77 -11.39 7.93
C GLU A 36 -5.24 -10.48 6.79
N LEU A 37 -4.59 -10.59 5.63
CA LEU A 37 -4.99 -9.88 4.42
C LEU A 37 -5.62 -10.84 3.42
N PHE A 38 -6.76 -10.42 2.88
CA PHE A 38 -7.45 -11.10 1.79
C PHE A 38 -7.69 -10.15 0.62
N ILE A 39 -7.65 -10.70 -0.59
CA ILE A 39 -8.23 -10.06 -1.77
C ILE A 39 -9.25 -11.00 -2.38
N PHE A 40 -10.43 -10.46 -2.68
CA PHE A 40 -11.52 -11.19 -3.31
C PHE A 40 -11.96 -10.54 -4.62
N THR A 41 -12.56 -11.35 -5.49
CA THR A 41 -13.20 -10.91 -6.73
C THR A 41 -14.50 -11.66 -6.96
N LEU A 42 -15.50 -10.98 -7.54
CA LEU A 42 -16.68 -11.64 -8.11
C LEU A 42 -16.50 -11.99 -9.59
N ASN A 43 -15.33 -11.65 -10.17
CA ASN A 43 -15.07 -11.98 -11.57
C ASN A 43 -14.84 -13.48 -11.74
N PRO A 44 -15.60 -14.16 -12.61
CA PRO A 44 -15.35 -15.56 -12.90
C PRO A 44 -13.97 -15.73 -13.55
N ALA A 45 -13.28 -16.82 -13.25
CA ALA A 45 -11.90 -17.05 -13.71
C ALA A 45 -11.75 -17.05 -15.25
N SER A 46 -12.82 -17.37 -15.98
CA SER A 46 -12.84 -17.43 -17.44
C SER A 46 -13.00 -16.06 -18.12
N TYR A 47 -13.23 -14.98 -17.37
CA TYR A 47 -13.52 -13.66 -17.93
C TYR A 47 -12.34 -12.70 -17.70
N PRO A 48 -12.01 -11.86 -18.69
CA PRO A 48 -10.99 -10.84 -18.52
C PRO A 48 -11.40 -9.82 -17.45
N VAL A 49 -10.41 -9.28 -16.74
CA VAL A 49 -10.63 -8.17 -15.80
C VAL A 49 -11.05 -6.93 -16.59
N SER A 50 -12.11 -6.27 -16.15
CA SER A 50 -12.65 -5.07 -16.79
C SER A 50 -13.10 -4.06 -15.74
N GLN A 51 -13.48 -2.85 -16.16
CA GLN A 51 -13.98 -1.83 -15.22
C GLN A 51 -15.27 -2.23 -14.49
N GLN A 52 -15.96 -3.29 -14.92
CA GLN A 52 -17.15 -3.83 -14.26
C GLN A 52 -16.80 -4.92 -13.24
N THR A 53 -15.55 -5.35 -13.18
CA THR A 53 -15.07 -6.33 -12.21
C THR A 53 -15.18 -5.77 -10.80
N VAL A 54 -15.94 -6.47 -9.95
CA VAL A 54 -16.05 -6.15 -8.52
C VAL A 54 -14.97 -6.91 -7.78
N SER A 55 -14.09 -6.19 -7.08
CA SER A 55 -13.02 -6.76 -6.27
C SER A 55 -12.70 -5.85 -5.08
N TRP A 56 -12.20 -6.45 -4.01
CA TRP A 56 -11.86 -5.71 -2.80
C TRP A 56 -10.74 -6.38 -2.02
N LEU A 57 -10.05 -5.58 -1.24
CA LEU A 57 -9.08 -5.99 -0.22
C LEU A 57 -9.74 -5.87 1.15
N GLN A 58 -9.41 -6.81 2.02
CA GLN A 58 -9.88 -6.83 3.40
C GLN A 58 -8.72 -7.16 4.36
N VAL A 59 -8.59 -6.36 5.42
CA VAL A 59 -7.67 -6.60 6.54
C VAL A 59 -8.40 -6.25 7.83
N GLY A 60 -8.81 -7.27 8.60
CA GLY A 60 -9.69 -7.06 9.76
C GLY A 60 -10.98 -6.34 9.35
N GLU A 61 -11.22 -5.17 9.94
CA GLU A 61 -12.38 -4.30 9.64
C GLU A 61 -12.14 -3.36 8.45
N PHE A 62 -10.88 -3.14 8.05
CA PHE A 62 -10.57 -2.30 6.91
C PHE A 62 -10.91 -3.03 5.61
N THR A 63 -11.79 -2.41 4.80
CA THR A 63 -12.14 -2.91 3.47
C THR A 63 -11.94 -1.81 2.44
N TYR A 64 -11.27 -2.14 1.34
CA TYR A 64 -11.03 -1.24 0.23
C TYR A 64 -11.46 -1.89 -1.08
N THR A 65 -12.54 -1.36 -1.68
CA THR A 65 -13.01 -1.80 -3.00
C THR A 65 -12.16 -1.16 -4.09
N PHE A 66 -11.86 -1.90 -5.15
CA PHE A 66 -11.12 -1.33 -6.28
C PHE A 66 -11.74 -1.63 -7.64
N VAL A 67 -11.61 -0.61 -8.50
CA VAL A 67 -11.98 -0.61 -9.90
C VAL A 67 -10.70 -0.68 -10.74
N PRO A 68 -10.57 -1.66 -11.65
CA PRO A 68 -9.38 -1.82 -12.48
C PRO A 68 -9.01 -0.54 -13.23
N GLY A 69 -7.74 -0.14 -13.10
CA GLY A 69 -7.18 1.06 -13.72
C GLY A 69 -7.61 2.40 -13.11
N LYS A 70 -8.47 2.42 -12.08
CA LYS A 70 -9.01 3.66 -11.49
C LYS A 70 -8.71 3.83 -10.01
N SER A 71 -8.74 2.76 -9.23
CA SER A 71 -8.53 2.85 -7.77
C SER A 71 -7.05 2.99 -7.45
N PRO A 72 -6.60 4.16 -6.94
CA PRO A 72 -5.19 4.44 -6.77
C PRO A 72 -4.63 3.71 -5.54
N ILE A 73 -3.48 3.07 -5.72
CA ILE A 73 -2.72 2.47 -4.63
C ILE A 73 -1.25 2.87 -4.83
N LEU A 74 -0.60 3.33 -3.78
CA LEU A 74 0.82 3.66 -3.82
C LEU A 74 1.61 2.69 -2.96
N LYS A 75 2.50 1.91 -3.57
CA LYS A 75 3.53 1.17 -2.85
C LYS A 75 4.71 2.08 -2.57
N THR A 76 5.01 2.32 -1.30
CA THR A 76 6.13 3.16 -0.89
C THR A 76 7.46 2.42 -1.08
N GLY A 77 8.56 3.16 -1.19
CA GLY A 77 9.90 2.57 -1.26
C GLY A 77 10.32 1.79 -0.01
N TYR A 78 9.55 1.89 1.08
CA TYR A 78 9.74 1.13 2.32
C TYR A 78 8.79 -0.07 2.43
N GLY A 79 8.01 -0.37 1.39
CA GLY A 79 7.18 -1.58 1.30
C GLY A 79 5.80 -1.47 1.95
N ALA A 80 5.34 -0.26 2.29
CA ALA A 80 3.95 -0.02 2.72
C ALA A 80 3.05 0.23 1.50
N TYR A 81 1.78 -0.15 1.59
CA TYR A 81 0.75 0.14 0.59
C TYR A 81 -0.18 1.23 1.11
N LEU A 82 -0.27 2.34 0.39
CA LEU A 82 -1.11 3.48 0.73
C LEU A 82 -2.38 3.51 -0.11
N PHE A 83 -3.50 3.71 0.55
CA PHE A 83 -4.84 3.77 0.00
C PHE A 83 -5.47 5.11 0.36
N PRO A 84 -6.25 5.74 -0.53
CA PRO A 84 -7.09 6.87 -0.11
C PRO A 84 -8.14 6.37 0.88
N ASP A 85 -8.41 7.16 1.90
CA ASP A 85 -9.53 6.89 2.78
C ASP A 85 -10.84 7.31 2.09
N ALA A 86 -11.55 6.32 1.54
CA ALA A 86 -12.81 6.55 0.85
C ALA A 86 -13.98 6.85 1.81
N SER A 87 -13.80 6.73 3.13
CA SER A 87 -14.83 7.03 4.11
C SER A 87 -15.00 8.53 4.37
N LEU A 88 -14.00 9.34 4.01
CA LEU A 88 -14.02 10.78 4.20
C LEU A 88 -14.83 11.48 3.10
N ASN A 89 -15.69 12.40 3.51
CA ASN A 89 -16.42 13.31 2.64
C ASN A 89 -15.85 14.74 2.79
N GLY A 90 -15.72 15.49 1.69
CA GLY A 90 -15.31 16.91 1.72
C GLY A 90 -13.83 17.17 1.42
N ASN A 91 -13.28 18.29 1.93
CA ASN A 91 -11.89 18.75 1.68
C ASN A 91 -10.81 18.06 2.54
N GLN A 92 -11.15 16.96 3.23
CA GLN A 92 -10.19 16.22 4.06
C GLN A 92 -9.51 15.13 3.25
N PHE A 93 -8.19 15.05 3.36
CA PHE A 93 -7.38 14.04 2.68
C PHE A 93 -6.68 13.17 3.73
N SER A 94 -7.23 12.03 4.08
CA SER A 94 -6.52 11.01 4.85
C SER A 94 -6.16 9.82 3.96
N SER A 95 -5.25 9.00 4.45
CA SER A 95 -4.82 7.78 3.79
C SER A 95 -4.73 6.64 4.78
N ILE A 96 -4.94 5.43 4.29
CA ILE A 96 -4.72 4.20 5.05
C ILE A 96 -3.42 3.57 4.55
N ALA A 97 -2.56 3.16 5.48
CA ALA A 97 -1.34 2.42 5.17
C ALA A 97 -1.45 0.97 5.65
N LEU A 98 -1.12 0.04 4.76
CA LEU A 98 -0.93 -1.37 5.08
C LEU A 98 0.56 -1.70 5.09
N VAL A 99 1.02 -2.26 6.20
CA VAL A 99 2.40 -2.73 6.36
C VAL A 99 2.37 -4.24 6.51
N LEU A 100 3.02 -4.92 5.57
CA LEU A 100 3.23 -6.36 5.65
C LEU A 100 4.39 -6.67 6.61
N PRO A 101 4.27 -7.67 7.49
CA PRO A 101 5.36 -8.07 8.37
C PRO A 101 6.53 -8.65 7.57
N ALA A 102 7.73 -8.64 8.16
CA ALA A 102 8.98 -8.96 7.46
C ALA A 102 9.08 -10.43 7.00
N ASP A 103 8.33 -11.32 7.64
CA ASP A 103 8.27 -12.76 7.38
C ASP A 103 7.43 -13.12 6.13
N VAL A 104 6.66 -12.18 5.57
CA VAL A 104 5.94 -12.41 4.31
C VAL A 104 6.93 -12.62 3.17
N THR A 105 6.79 -13.77 2.49
CA THR A 105 7.68 -14.18 1.42
C THR A 105 7.65 -13.24 0.22
N ASN A 106 8.73 -13.23 -0.56
CA ASN A 106 8.83 -12.40 -1.76
C ASN A 106 7.79 -12.81 -2.81
N GLU A 107 7.47 -14.10 -2.89
CA GLU A 107 6.47 -14.65 -3.80
C GLU A 107 5.07 -14.13 -3.45
N ALA A 108 4.73 -14.11 -2.15
CA ALA A 108 3.44 -13.57 -1.69
C ALA A 108 3.34 -12.06 -1.94
N ARG A 109 4.44 -11.31 -1.74
CA ARG A 109 4.51 -9.87 -2.06
C ARG A 109 4.34 -9.62 -3.56
N ALA A 110 5.03 -10.40 -4.39
CA ALA A 110 4.95 -10.30 -5.85
C ALA A 110 3.54 -10.64 -6.36
N LEU A 111 2.90 -11.67 -5.80
CA LEU A 111 1.50 -11.99 -6.10
C LEU A 111 0.57 -10.83 -5.73
N LEU A 112 0.72 -10.25 -4.54
CA LEU A 112 -0.06 -9.09 -4.13
C LEU A 112 0.14 -7.92 -5.10
N ASP A 113 1.38 -7.55 -5.42
CA ASP A 113 1.69 -6.49 -6.37
C ASP A 113 1.03 -6.72 -7.73
N GLN A 114 1.10 -7.95 -8.25
CA GLN A 114 0.51 -8.31 -9.53
C GLN A 114 -1.01 -8.16 -9.51
N ILE A 115 -1.67 -8.67 -8.46
CA ILE A 115 -3.12 -8.54 -8.32
C ILE A 115 -3.55 -7.07 -8.19
N LEU A 116 -2.80 -6.25 -7.44
CA LEU A 116 -3.09 -4.82 -7.33
C LEU A 116 -2.84 -4.06 -8.65
N LYS A 117 -1.89 -4.50 -9.49
CA LYS A 117 -1.68 -3.96 -10.84
C LYS A 117 -2.85 -4.31 -11.77
N ASP A 118 -3.33 -5.54 -11.71
CA ASP A 118 -4.40 -6.03 -12.59
C ASP A 118 -5.79 -5.50 -12.21
N TYR A 119 -6.09 -5.41 -10.92
CA TYR A 119 -7.42 -5.09 -10.42
C TYR A 119 -7.58 -3.65 -9.89
N ALA A 120 -6.49 -2.89 -9.76
CA ALA A 120 -6.51 -1.50 -9.29
C ALA A 120 -5.60 -0.62 -10.17
N CYS A 121 -5.03 0.45 -9.61
CA CYS A 121 -4.03 1.30 -10.23
C CYS A 121 -2.83 1.43 -9.28
N LEU A 122 -2.02 0.36 -9.19
CA LEU A 122 -0.82 0.35 -8.36
C LEU A 122 0.27 1.21 -9.01
N LYS A 123 0.84 2.13 -8.23
CA LYS A 123 2.07 2.86 -8.54
C LYS A 123 3.13 2.54 -7.49
N GLU A 124 4.39 2.56 -7.91
CA GLU A 124 5.52 2.30 -7.04
C GLU A 124 6.34 3.58 -6.86
N GLN A 125 6.63 3.93 -5.62
CA GLN A 125 7.54 5.02 -5.27
C GLN A 125 8.95 4.43 -5.06
N PRO A 126 10.00 4.98 -5.70
CA PRO A 126 11.35 4.51 -5.48
C PRO A 126 11.79 4.74 -4.03
N MET A 127 12.59 3.81 -3.50
CA MET A 127 13.27 4.04 -2.23
C MET A 127 14.29 5.16 -2.43
N ILE A 128 14.04 6.31 -1.80
CA ILE A 128 15.01 7.40 -1.76
C ILE A 128 15.99 7.06 -0.64
N GLN A 129 17.18 6.57 -1.00
CA GLN A 129 18.29 6.47 -0.07
C GLN A 129 18.68 7.89 0.35
N LEU A 130 18.38 8.27 1.60
CA LEU A 130 18.78 9.56 2.18
C LEU A 130 20.29 9.83 2.04
N GLY A 131 21.13 8.79 1.89
CA GLY A 131 22.57 8.91 1.66
C GLY A 131 22.99 9.52 0.31
N ARG A 132 22.07 9.71 -0.66
CA ARG A 132 22.40 10.37 -1.93
C ARG A 132 22.16 11.88 -1.93
N LEU A 133 21.56 12.41 -0.85
CA LEU A 133 21.40 13.86 -0.63
C LEU A 133 22.43 14.42 0.36
N GLU A 134 23.19 13.59 1.06
CA GLU A 134 24.34 14.02 1.85
C GLU A 134 25.60 14.14 0.99
N GLY A 135 25.59 15.12 0.08
CA GLY A 135 26.83 15.67 -0.47
C GLY A 135 27.63 16.32 0.67
N ALA A 136 28.59 15.57 1.21
CA ALA A 136 29.38 15.86 2.40
C ALA A 136 28.52 16.18 3.63
N SER A 137 28.47 15.23 4.57
CA SER A 137 27.99 15.44 5.94
C SER A 137 28.40 16.84 6.42
N VAL A 138 27.47 17.58 7.01
CA VAL A 138 27.74 18.91 7.59
C VAL A 138 28.97 18.87 8.50
N GLY A 139 29.21 17.75 9.20
CA GLY A 139 30.42 17.54 10.00
C GLY A 139 31.73 17.57 9.20
N GLN A 140 31.72 17.12 7.95
CA GLN A 140 32.88 17.13 7.06
C GLN A 140 33.18 18.52 6.51
N LYS A 141 32.14 19.32 6.24
CA LYS A 141 32.31 20.76 5.90
C LYS A 141 32.85 21.58 7.07
N VAL A 142 32.46 21.21 8.30
CA VAL A 142 32.97 21.85 9.53
C VAL A 142 34.42 21.45 9.80
N SER A 143 34.79 20.18 9.61
CA SER A 143 36.20 19.75 9.74
C SER A 143 37.09 20.47 8.72
N ASP A 144 36.67 20.52 7.46
CA ASP A 144 37.48 21.11 6.38
C ASP A 144 37.65 22.64 6.56
N GLY A 145 36.65 23.33 7.11
CA GLY A 145 36.72 24.75 7.43
C GLY A 145 37.67 25.09 8.60
N ILE A 146 37.86 24.16 9.54
CA ILE A 146 38.77 24.36 10.70
C ILE A 146 40.24 24.10 10.32
N ILE A 147 40.50 23.20 9.37
CA ILE A 147 41.87 22.84 8.95
C ILE A 147 42.49 23.91 8.03
N GLY A 148 41.67 24.75 7.37
CA GLY A 148 42.11 25.77 6.41
C GLY A 148 42.47 27.14 6.99
N SER A 149 42.35 27.36 8.30
CA SER A 149 42.71 28.64 8.94
C SER A 149 44.12 28.59 9.53
N LYS A 150 45.14 28.78 8.69
CA LYS A 150 46.52 29.02 9.13
C LYS A 150 47.18 30.11 8.31
#